data_AF-A0A101P4T9-F1
#
_entry.id   AF-A0A101P4T9-F1
#
_cell.length_a   1.000
_cell.length_b   1.000
_cell.length_c   1.000
_cell.angle_alpha   90.00
_cell.angle_beta   90.00
_cell.angle_gamma   90.00
#
_symmetry.space_group_name_H-M   'P 1'
#
loop_
_entity.id
_entity.type
_entity.pdbx_description
1 polymer ?
#
loop_
_entity_poly.entity_id
_entity_poly.type
_entity_poly.pdbx_seq_one_letter_code
_entity_poly.pdbx_strand_id
1 'polypeptide(L)'
;MDPQAAAGPASHCPHTELGPVAESYDQLHRIDLLARARAERGVEQATYESLVCTLFQAAQVSLLNLARLAERTQACVASDDIAGASRYVAWSVGFHRLMCRLGTVMLDVRSQFGAGSAAATELGITDSAGYRTYLDRLRGLEKVVKDALLLGRTKDARATIATKSIDDPLYRVLHGIRLCCHDATKWEFDLSGVPVPLSRTLDELTSSTTLAEAVAATELDAKTLHGEFVALHQVPEILCAEANDHLEVAVRAIRSSQLSQAVAHLSACTTLLDPMVEAQRVMAELLATGEYHGFRENLGPASGTHSLAIKQHMFKDLFKHFWTDLESWLRSFGDPTLDETLRRVDAGRHDSSETWLRHSVVHQAFRLHSAHQQWRHEHLHMPRNCLGSGGTKSMIGVPDGPQAVYKMRDAANAQRSLRAIHQARRVNLSPVSDSPLARFVADPSSVDAEIMKLVGEATREYFPHVQEQSYKPFHSGAAERKP
;
A
#
# COMPACT_ATOMS: atom_id res chain seq x y z
N MET A 1 -5.39 -32.08 -39.26
CA MET A 1 -6.41 -31.16 -38.73
C MET A 1 -5.66 -29.99 -38.14
N ASP A 2 -5.75 -28.84 -38.80
CA ASP A 2 -5.15 -27.58 -38.34
C ASP A 2 -5.80 -27.11 -37.03
N PRO A 3 -5.03 -26.75 -35.99
CA PRO A 3 -5.54 -25.98 -34.88
C PRO A 3 -5.52 -24.50 -35.28
N GLN A 4 -6.52 -24.07 -36.04
CA GLN A 4 -6.83 -22.64 -36.14
C GLN A 4 -7.29 -22.18 -34.75
N ALA A 5 -6.35 -21.59 -34.01
CA ALA A 5 -6.62 -20.81 -32.82
C ALA A 5 -7.65 -19.75 -33.19
N ALA A 6 -8.85 -19.84 -32.60
CA ALA A 6 -9.84 -18.80 -32.63
C ALA A 6 -9.26 -17.57 -31.93
N ALA A 7 -8.64 -16.68 -32.69
CA ALA A 7 -8.39 -15.32 -32.27
C ALA A 7 -9.76 -14.70 -32.01
N GLY A 8 -10.14 -14.60 -30.73
CA GLY A 8 -11.35 -13.90 -30.33
C GLY A 8 -11.33 -12.47 -30.88
N PRO A 9 -12.50 -11.85 -31.13
CA PRO A 9 -12.57 -10.49 -31.61
C PRO A 9 -11.78 -9.59 -30.64
N ALA A 10 -10.79 -8.86 -31.17
CA ALA A 10 -10.02 -7.91 -30.39
C ALA A 10 -11.00 -6.95 -29.71
N SER A 11 -11.10 -6.98 -28.38
CA SER A 11 -11.91 -6.01 -27.67
C SER A 11 -11.31 -4.64 -27.96
N HIS A 12 -12.13 -3.76 -28.54
CA HIS A 12 -11.75 -2.37 -28.69
C HIS A 12 -11.70 -1.76 -27.28
N CYS A 13 -10.51 -1.72 -26.69
CA CYS A 13 -10.26 -1.03 -25.43
C CYS A 13 -10.71 0.44 -25.62
N PRO A 14 -11.62 0.97 -24.79
CA PRO A 14 -12.03 2.37 -24.90
C PRO A 14 -10.83 3.30 -24.68
N HIS A 15 -10.78 4.43 -25.38
CA HIS A 15 -9.71 5.42 -25.24
C HIS A 15 -10.30 6.81 -24.90
N THR A 16 -9.63 7.54 -24.02
CA THR A 16 -9.83 8.98 -23.78
C THR A 16 -8.67 9.77 -24.40
N GLU A 17 -8.70 11.10 -24.30
CA GLU A 17 -7.57 11.97 -24.70
C GLU A 17 -6.27 11.67 -23.95
N LEU A 18 -6.37 11.11 -22.74
CA LEU A 18 -5.22 10.74 -21.92
C LEU A 18 -4.68 9.34 -22.23
N GLY A 19 -5.41 8.51 -22.98
CA GLY A 19 -4.98 7.15 -23.30
C GLY A 19 -6.05 6.08 -23.04
N PRO A 20 -5.66 4.80 -22.92
CA PRO A 20 -6.61 3.70 -22.76
C PRO A 20 -7.37 3.79 -21.43
N VAL A 21 -8.60 3.28 -21.43
CA VAL A 21 -9.43 3.09 -20.24
C VAL A 21 -9.22 1.66 -19.75
N ALA A 22 -8.82 1.50 -18.48
CA ALA A 22 -8.65 0.18 -17.90
C ALA A 22 -10.00 -0.56 -17.83
N GLU A 23 -10.07 -1.77 -18.37
CA GLU A 23 -11.26 -2.62 -18.33
C GLU A 23 -11.38 -3.38 -17.01
N SER A 24 -10.28 -3.48 -16.25
CA SER A 24 -10.23 -4.19 -14.97
C SER A 24 -9.18 -3.61 -14.03
N TYR A 25 -9.32 -3.96 -12.74
CA TYR A 25 -8.30 -3.66 -11.72
C TYR A 25 -6.95 -4.30 -12.04
N ASP A 26 -6.96 -5.49 -12.64
CA ASP A 26 -5.73 -6.19 -13.00
C ASP A 26 -4.96 -5.45 -14.09
N GLN A 27 -5.69 -4.97 -15.10
CA GLN A 27 -5.11 -4.18 -16.18
C GLN A 27 -4.60 -2.83 -15.66
N LEU A 28 -5.39 -2.15 -14.81
CA LEU A 28 -5.02 -0.85 -14.25
C LEU A 28 -3.69 -0.91 -13.48
N HIS A 29 -3.47 -1.97 -12.70
CA HIS A 29 -2.28 -2.10 -11.86
C HIS A 29 -1.25 -3.09 -12.39
N ARG A 30 -1.48 -3.66 -13.58
CA ARG A 30 -0.67 -4.72 -14.21
C ARG A 30 -0.37 -5.88 -13.27
N ILE A 31 -1.40 -6.38 -12.60
CA ILE A 31 -1.31 -7.49 -11.64
C ILE A 31 -0.73 -8.74 -12.31
N ASP A 32 -0.97 -8.93 -13.61
CA ASP A 32 -0.35 -9.96 -14.44
C ASP A 32 1.19 -9.90 -14.40
N LEU A 33 1.75 -8.71 -14.59
CA LEU A 33 3.20 -8.50 -14.57
C LEU A 33 3.77 -8.59 -13.15
N LEU A 34 3.04 -8.10 -12.14
CA LEU A 34 3.47 -8.26 -10.74
C LEU A 34 3.51 -9.74 -10.32
N ALA A 35 2.51 -10.53 -10.72
CA ALA A 35 2.47 -11.96 -10.47
C ALA A 35 3.59 -12.70 -11.23
N ARG A 36 3.85 -12.31 -12.49
CA ARG A 36 4.99 -12.82 -13.28
C ARG A 36 6.32 -12.54 -12.58
N ALA A 37 6.57 -11.29 -12.19
CA ALA A 37 7.78 -10.89 -11.47
C ALA A 37 7.94 -11.64 -10.13
N ARG A 38 6.83 -11.97 -9.47
CA ARG A 38 6.84 -12.78 -8.25
C ARG A 38 7.19 -14.25 -8.52
N ALA A 39 6.70 -14.84 -9.61
CA ALA A 39 7.00 -16.21 -9.98
C ALA A 39 8.46 -16.39 -10.44
N GLU A 40 9.01 -15.41 -11.15
CA GLU A 40 10.38 -15.42 -11.71
C GLU A 40 11.50 -15.37 -10.65
N ARG A 41 11.18 -15.00 -9.40
CA ARG A 41 12.12 -14.98 -8.26
C ARG A 41 12.71 -16.35 -7.96
N GLY A 42 11.97 -17.42 -8.23
CA GLY A 42 12.42 -18.80 -7.97
C GLY A 42 12.74 -19.10 -6.50
N VAL A 43 12.04 -18.44 -5.57
CA VAL A 43 12.18 -18.63 -4.12
C VAL A 43 10.89 -19.21 -3.54
N GLU A 44 11.01 -20.05 -2.52
CA GLU A 44 9.85 -20.60 -1.82
C GLU A 44 9.08 -19.50 -1.09
N GLN A 45 7.76 -19.52 -1.17
CA GLN A 45 6.87 -18.53 -0.57
C GLN A 45 6.90 -18.57 0.97
N ALA A 46 6.58 -17.44 1.61
CA ALA A 46 6.61 -17.29 3.06
C ALA A 46 7.97 -17.61 3.73
N THR A 47 9.07 -17.50 2.99
CA THR A 47 10.43 -17.62 3.52
C THR A 47 11.03 -16.25 3.80
N TYR A 48 12.19 -16.22 4.47
CA TYR A 48 12.93 -14.98 4.63
C TYR A 48 13.35 -14.42 3.25
N GLU A 49 13.81 -15.30 2.36
CA GLU A 49 14.25 -14.99 1.00
C GLU A 49 13.12 -14.38 0.16
N SER A 50 11.91 -14.97 0.20
CA SER A 50 10.75 -14.43 -0.52
C SER A 50 10.34 -13.07 0.01
N LEU A 51 10.37 -12.88 1.33
CA LEU A 51 10.05 -11.62 1.97
C LEU A 51 11.06 -10.52 1.56
N VAL A 52 12.36 -10.82 1.61
CA VAL A 52 13.42 -9.88 1.17
C VAL A 52 13.22 -9.51 -0.31
N CYS A 53 12.98 -10.49 -1.18
CA CYS A 53 12.71 -10.23 -2.60
C CYS A 53 11.47 -9.34 -2.77
N THR A 54 10.38 -9.62 -2.04
CA THR A 54 9.14 -8.83 -2.02
C THR A 54 9.40 -7.37 -1.66
N LEU A 55 10.18 -7.10 -0.61
CA LEU A 55 10.53 -5.73 -0.21
C LEU A 55 11.33 -5.02 -1.30
N PHE A 56 12.25 -5.72 -1.95
CA PHE A 56 13.00 -5.15 -3.07
C PHE A 56 12.13 -4.89 -4.32
N GLN A 57 11.12 -5.71 -4.67
CA GLN A 57 10.19 -5.32 -5.76
C GLN A 57 9.44 -4.03 -5.39
N ALA A 58 8.95 -3.92 -4.15
CA ALA A 58 8.20 -2.75 -3.70
C ALA A 58 9.07 -1.49 -3.73
N ALA A 59 10.33 -1.62 -3.32
CA ALA A 59 11.34 -0.57 -3.45
C ALA A 59 11.62 -0.22 -4.91
N GLN A 60 11.71 -1.21 -5.81
CA GLN A 60 11.91 -1.00 -7.24
C GLN A 60 10.77 -0.21 -7.87
N VAL A 61 9.51 -0.52 -7.56
CA VAL A 61 8.34 0.27 -8.01
C VAL A 61 8.45 1.72 -7.53
N SER A 62 8.85 1.91 -6.26
CA SER A 62 9.01 3.25 -5.67
C SER A 62 10.14 4.04 -6.32
N LEU A 63 11.30 3.41 -6.59
CA LEU A 63 12.45 4.05 -7.25
C LEU A 63 12.14 4.49 -8.68
N LEU A 64 11.40 3.68 -9.44
CA LEU A 64 10.97 4.04 -10.79
C LEU A 64 10.05 5.27 -10.78
N ASN A 65 9.20 5.41 -9.76
CA ASN A 65 8.35 6.61 -9.60
C ASN A 65 9.14 7.82 -9.09
N LEU A 66 10.08 7.63 -8.17
CA LEU A 66 11.01 8.69 -7.76
C LEU A 66 11.83 9.21 -8.95
N ALA A 67 12.25 8.34 -9.87
CA ALA A 67 12.95 8.75 -11.09
C ALA A 67 12.08 9.67 -11.98
N ARG A 68 10.80 9.32 -12.16
CA ARG A 68 9.83 10.16 -12.90
C ARG A 68 9.57 11.49 -12.21
N LEU A 69 9.37 11.47 -10.90
CA LEU A 69 9.14 12.68 -10.12
C LEU A 69 10.37 13.60 -10.14
N ALA A 70 11.57 13.05 -10.13
CA ALA A 70 12.80 13.83 -10.29
C ALA A 70 12.86 14.50 -11.66
N GLU A 71 12.55 13.77 -12.74
CA GLU A 71 12.50 14.31 -14.11
C GLU A 71 11.42 15.39 -14.27
N ARG A 72 10.22 15.17 -13.72
CA ARG A 72 9.12 16.16 -13.74
C ARG A 72 9.46 17.41 -12.94
N THR A 73 10.06 17.24 -11.76
CA THR A 73 10.57 18.37 -10.96
C THR A 73 11.64 19.14 -11.72
N GLN A 74 12.57 18.43 -12.37
CA GLN A 74 13.62 19.05 -13.18
C GLN A 74 13.02 19.89 -14.30
N ALA A 75 12.04 19.37 -15.03
CA ALA A 75 11.37 20.08 -16.11
C ALA A 75 10.67 21.36 -15.61
N CYS A 76 9.93 21.28 -14.49
CA CYS A 76 9.27 22.44 -13.89
C CYS A 76 10.27 23.52 -13.44
N VAL A 77 11.38 23.14 -12.79
CA VAL A 77 12.41 24.11 -12.39
C VAL A 77 13.06 24.75 -13.63
N ALA A 78 13.33 23.98 -14.69
CA ALA A 78 13.90 24.51 -15.92
C ALA A 78 12.98 25.52 -16.63
N SER A 79 11.66 25.39 -16.48
CA SER A 79 10.66 26.30 -17.03
C SER A 79 10.21 27.40 -16.05
N ASP A 80 10.88 27.56 -14.90
CA ASP A 80 10.50 28.46 -13.79
C ASP A 80 9.07 28.24 -13.23
N ASP A 81 8.52 27.04 -13.41
CA ASP A 81 7.26 26.60 -12.81
C ASP A 81 7.51 26.05 -11.39
N ILE A 82 7.74 26.97 -10.44
CA ILE A 82 8.05 26.59 -9.06
C ILE A 82 6.87 25.94 -8.35
N ALA A 83 5.63 26.27 -8.72
CA ALA A 83 4.43 25.66 -8.15
C ALA A 83 4.32 24.18 -8.57
N GLY A 84 4.53 23.87 -9.85
CA GLY A 84 4.58 22.49 -10.34
C GLY A 84 5.74 21.71 -9.73
N ALA A 85 6.93 22.30 -9.63
CA ALA A 85 8.07 21.68 -8.95
C ALA A 85 7.76 21.37 -7.48
N SER A 86 7.12 22.30 -6.76
CA SER A 86 6.72 22.13 -5.36
C SER A 86 5.79 20.94 -5.17
N ARG A 87 4.81 20.80 -6.08
CA ARG A 87 3.88 19.66 -6.12
C ARG A 87 4.61 18.33 -6.31
N TYR A 88 5.50 18.20 -7.30
CA TYR A 88 6.22 16.95 -7.54
C TYR A 88 7.23 16.60 -6.44
N VAL A 89 7.84 17.60 -5.80
CA VAL A 89 8.68 17.39 -4.61
C VAL A 89 7.86 16.85 -3.44
N ALA A 90 6.63 17.33 -3.22
CA ALA A 90 5.77 16.79 -2.16
C ALA A 90 5.47 15.29 -2.37
N TRP A 91 5.18 14.89 -3.60
CA TRP A 91 5.05 13.47 -3.98
C TRP A 91 6.33 12.68 -3.75
N SER A 92 7.48 13.26 -4.10
CA SER A 92 8.79 12.63 -3.85
C SER A 92 9.00 12.37 -2.36
N VAL A 93 8.71 13.34 -1.49
CA VAL A 93 8.78 13.18 -0.02
C VAL A 93 7.90 12.02 0.45
N GLY A 94 6.69 11.88 -0.11
CA GLY A 94 5.81 10.73 0.19
C GLY A 94 6.42 9.38 -0.15
N PHE A 95 7.01 9.24 -1.35
CA PHE A 95 7.70 8.01 -1.74
C PHE A 95 8.98 7.76 -0.93
N HIS A 96 9.72 8.80 -0.55
CA HIS A 96 10.88 8.68 0.35
C HIS A 96 10.47 8.17 1.75
N ARG A 97 9.37 8.68 2.32
CA ARG A 97 8.79 8.15 3.57
C ARG A 97 8.43 6.68 3.45
N LEU A 98 7.77 6.29 2.36
CA LEU A 98 7.44 4.89 2.06
C LEU A 98 8.70 4.01 1.96
N MET A 99 9.75 4.47 1.27
CA MET A 99 11.04 3.77 1.20
C MET A 99 11.69 3.61 2.57
N CYS A 100 11.63 4.62 3.44
CA CYS A 100 12.10 4.51 4.83
C CYS A 100 11.30 3.46 5.64
N ARG A 101 10.00 3.31 5.37
CA ARG A 101 9.20 2.21 5.97
C ARG A 101 9.65 0.84 5.46
N LEU A 102 9.85 0.69 4.15
CA LEU A 102 10.39 -0.54 3.56
C LEU A 102 11.76 -0.92 4.17
N GLY A 103 12.65 0.05 4.35
CA GLY A 103 13.94 -0.15 5.03
C GLY A 103 13.79 -0.58 6.49
N THR A 104 12.87 0.02 7.23
CA THR A 104 12.58 -0.37 8.62
C THR A 104 12.07 -1.81 8.70
N VAL A 105 11.15 -2.19 7.79
CA VAL A 105 10.65 -3.56 7.69
C VAL A 105 11.78 -4.55 7.36
N MET A 106 12.71 -4.18 6.48
CA MET A 106 13.87 -5.02 6.16
C MET A 106 14.71 -5.34 7.40
N LEU A 107 14.99 -4.33 8.24
CA LEU A 107 15.71 -4.51 9.49
C LEU A 107 14.95 -5.40 10.48
N ASP A 108 13.65 -5.17 10.64
CA ASP A 108 12.79 -5.99 11.51
C ASP A 108 12.79 -7.46 11.08
N VAL A 109 12.69 -7.72 9.78
CA VAL A 109 12.67 -9.07 9.21
C VAL A 109 14.01 -9.78 9.44
N ARG A 110 15.14 -9.09 9.23
CA ARG A 110 16.47 -9.63 9.55
C ARG A 110 16.58 -10.01 11.02
N SER A 111 16.02 -9.20 11.91
CA SER A 111 16.00 -9.52 13.35
C SER A 111 15.08 -10.70 13.67
N GLN A 112 13.95 -10.85 12.97
CA GLN A 112 12.95 -11.89 13.22
C GLN A 112 13.42 -13.29 12.76
N PHE A 113 14.00 -13.39 11.56
CA PHE A 113 14.45 -14.66 10.99
C PHE A 113 15.89 -15.03 11.40
N GLY A 114 16.62 -14.10 12.03
CA GLY A 114 17.97 -14.31 12.56
C GLY A 114 19.07 -14.07 11.52
N ALA A 115 20.32 -14.13 11.98
CA ALA A 115 21.48 -14.08 11.10
C ALA A 115 21.53 -15.38 10.29
N GLY A 116 21.29 -15.29 8.98
CA GLY A 116 21.39 -16.42 8.07
C GLY A 116 22.78 -17.10 8.11
N SER A 117 22.88 -18.24 7.43
CA SER A 117 24.13 -18.99 7.28
C SER A 117 25.31 -18.11 6.84
N ALA A 118 26.52 -18.41 7.33
CA ALA A 118 27.77 -17.68 7.05
C ALA A 118 28.17 -17.60 5.55
N ALA A 119 27.45 -18.29 4.66
CA ALA A 119 27.66 -18.31 3.21
C ALA A 119 26.61 -17.50 2.42
N ALA A 120 26.10 -16.40 2.99
CA ALA A 120 25.11 -15.55 2.34
C ALA A 120 25.76 -14.53 1.38
N THR A 121 25.13 -14.32 0.22
CA THR A 121 25.42 -13.16 -0.64
C THR A 121 24.76 -11.93 -0.04
N GLU A 122 25.45 -10.79 -0.05
CA GLU A 122 24.85 -9.52 0.35
C GLU A 122 24.17 -8.87 -0.87
N LEU A 123 22.88 -8.59 -0.74
CA LEU A 123 22.13 -7.79 -1.70
C LEU A 123 22.09 -6.33 -1.23
N GLY A 124 22.26 -5.40 -2.16
CA GLY A 124 22.04 -3.98 -1.89
C GLY A 124 21.11 -3.33 -2.90
N ILE A 125 20.26 -2.42 -2.44
CA ILE A 125 19.39 -1.64 -3.34
C ILE A 125 20.21 -0.90 -4.42
N THR A 126 21.45 -0.54 -4.10
CA THR A 126 22.42 0.09 -5.00
C THR A 126 22.73 -0.74 -6.25
N ASP A 127 22.53 -2.06 -6.20
CA ASP A 127 22.78 -2.97 -7.32
C ASP A 127 21.60 -3.06 -8.30
N SER A 128 20.44 -2.50 -7.93
CA SER A 128 19.23 -2.57 -8.76
C SER A 128 19.26 -1.61 -9.95
N ALA A 129 18.63 -2.01 -11.05
CA ALA A 129 18.41 -1.14 -12.21
C ALA A 129 17.57 0.10 -11.87
N GLY A 130 16.63 -0.01 -10.92
CA GLY A 130 15.80 1.12 -10.48
C GLY A 130 16.61 2.18 -9.77
N TYR A 131 17.53 1.77 -8.89
CA TYR A 131 18.42 2.69 -8.20
C TYR A 131 19.31 3.45 -9.17
N ARG A 132 19.93 2.75 -10.15
CA ARG A 132 20.72 3.39 -11.21
C ARG A 132 19.92 4.41 -12.00
N THR A 133 18.68 4.06 -12.37
CA THR A 133 17.77 4.95 -13.10
C THR A 133 17.42 6.19 -12.26
N TYR A 134 17.06 6.00 -11.00
CA TYR A 134 16.76 7.10 -10.08
C TYR A 134 17.96 8.03 -9.88
N LEU A 135 19.16 7.49 -9.63
CA LEU A 135 20.37 8.27 -9.41
C LEU A 135 20.75 9.12 -10.64
N ASP A 136 20.56 8.58 -11.85
CA ASP A 136 20.75 9.35 -13.09
C ASP A 136 19.81 10.55 -13.18
N ARG A 137 18.51 10.34 -12.93
CA ARG A 137 17.51 11.42 -12.93
C ARG A 137 17.72 12.42 -11.81
N LEU A 138 18.14 11.96 -10.64
CA LEU A 138 18.46 12.83 -9.51
C LEU A 138 19.64 13.76 -9.82
N ARG A 139 20.70 13.27 -10.47
CA ARG A 139 21.83 14.12 -10.91
C ARG A 139 21.37 15.20 -11.91
N GLY A 140 20.44 14.86 -12.79
CA GLY A 140 19.81 15.83 -13.70
C GLY A 140 19.07 16.93 -12.95
N LEU A 141 18.23 16.55 -11.99
CA LEU A 141 17.52 17.48 -11.11
C LEU A 141 18.48 18.36 -10.30
N GLU A 142 19.49 17.78 -9.65
CA GLU A 142 20.49 18.51 -8.86
C GLU A 142 21.18 19.59 -9.68
N LYS A 143 21.59 19.26 -10.90
CA LYS A 143 22.22 20.20 -11.83
C LYS A 143 21.29 21.39 -12.11
N VAL A 144 20.05 21.13 -12.50
CA VAL A 144 19.08 22.19 -12.85
C VAL A 144 18.73 23.05 -11.63
N VAL A 145 18.50 22.45 -10.46
CA VAL A 145 18.22 23.20 -9.22
C VAL A 145 19.41 24.08 -8.83
N LYS A 146 20.63 23.54 -8.93
CA LYS A 146 21.85 24.31 -8.65
C LYS A 146 21.98 25.49 -9.60
N ASP A 147 21.86 25.26 -10.90
CA ASP A 147 22.08 26.28 -11.92
C ASP A 147 20.96 27.33 -11.90
N ALA A 148 19.69 26.92 -11.90
CA ALA A 148 18.54 27.82 -11.98
C ALA A 148 18.20 28.51 -10.66
N LEU A 149 18.17 27.78 -9.54
CA LEU A 149 17.67 28.30 -8.26
C LEU A 149 18.80 28.79 -7.35
N LEU A 150 19.88 28.01 -7.20
CA LEU A 150 20.92 28.33 -6.22
C LEU A 150 21.95 29.34 -6.76
N LEU A 151 22.33 29.23 -8.03
CA LEU A 151 23.27 30.14 -8.70
C LEU A 151 22.54 31.25 -9.47
N GLY A 152 21.54 30.89 -10.28
CA GLY A 152 20.75 31.85 -11.06
C GLY A 152 19.89 32.78 -10.21
N ARG A 153 19.43 32.33 -9.04
CA ARG A 153 18.55 33.07 -8.13
C ARG A 153 19.04 33.08 -6.68
N THR A 154 20.35 33.16 -6.46
CA THR A 154 20.97 33.05 -5.12
C THR A 154 20.34 33.97 -4.06
N LYS A 155 20.01 35.22 -4.42
CA LYS A 155 19.38 36.17 -3.48
C LYS A 155 17.99 35.71 -3.06
N ASP A 156 17.17 35.29 -4.02
CA ASP A 156 15.82 34.78 -3.78
C ASP A 156 15.88 33.52 -2.92
N ALA A 157 16.69 32.53 -3.30
CA ALA A 157 16.83 31.28 -2.56
C ALA A 157 17.24 31.52 -1.09
N ARG A 158 18.21 32.43 -0.85
CA ARG A 158 18.64 32.80 0.51
C ARG A 158 17.53 33.52 1.28
N ALA A 159 16.85 34.48 0.66
CA ALA A 159 15.75 35.18 1.29
C ALA A 159 14.59 34.23 1.63
N THR A 160 14.25 33.32 0.71
CA THR A 160 13.22 32.30 0.91
C THR A 160 13.56 31.38 2.07
N ILE A 161 14.76 30.81 2.11
CA ILE A 161 15.20 29.95 3.23
C ILE A 161 15.14 30.69 4.57
N ALA A 162 15.50 31.98 4.59
CA ALA A 162 15.59 32.74 5.83
C ALA A 162 14.23 33.25 6.36
N THR A 163 13.25 33.49 5.49
CA THR A 163 12.05 34.27 5.85
C THR A 163 10.72 33.63 5.49
N LYS A 164 10.70 32.61 4.62
CA LYS A 164 9.47 31.99 4.16
C LYS A 164 9.15 30.72 4.95
N SER A 165 7.88 30.34 4.93
CA SER A 165 7.35 29.15 5.59
C SER A 165 7.01 28.06 4.57
N ILE A 166 6.43 26.96 5.08
CA ILE A 166 5.91 25.87 4.26
C ILE A 166 4.83 26.31 3.27
N ASP A 167 4.29 27.54 3.32
CA ASP A 167 3.26 27.98 2.36
C ASP A 167 3.86 28.52 1.05
N ASP A 168 5.17 28.83 1.04
CA ASP A 168 5.87 29.34 -0.13
C ASP A 168 6.33 28.17 -1.04
N PRO A 169 5.97 28.16 -2.33
CA PRO A 169 6.35 27.08 -3.24
C PRO A 169 7.85 26.89 -3.40
N LEU A 170 8.63 27.97 -3.45
CA LEU A 170 10.09 27.87 -3.57
C LEU A 170 10.69 27.29 -2.29
N TYR A 171 10.17 27.69 -1.12
CA TYR A 171 10.57 27.09 0.15
C TYR A 171 10.28 25.59 0.17
N ARG A 172 9.08 25.17 -0.24
CA ARG A 172 8.69 23.75 -0.33
C ARG A 172 9.64 22.95 -1.24
N VAL A 173 10.03 23.48 -2.40
CA VAL A 173 11.00 22.83 -3.29
C VAL A 173 12.35 22.64 -2.59
N LEU A 174 12.93 23.73 -2.06
CA LEU A 174 14.26 23.69 -1.44
C LEU A 174 14.28 22.83 -0.16
N HIS A 175 13.25 22.95 0.68
CA HIS A 175 13.13 22.17 1.90
C HIS A 175 12.83 20.70 1.61
N GLY A 176 11.92 20.41 0.69
CA GLY A 176 11.55 19.04 0.32
C GLY A 176 12.70 18.27 -0.32
N ILE A 177 13.53 18.91 -1.16
CA ILE A 177 14.76 18.28 -1.68
C ILE A 177 15.70 17.91 -0.52
N ARG A 178 15.88 18.78 0.47
CA ARG A 178 16.72 18.47 1.65
C ARG A 178 16.20 17.26 2.44
N LEU A 179 14.87 17.16 2.61
CA LEU A 179 14.25 15.99 3.24
C LEU A 179 14.47 14.73 2.41
N CYS A 180 14.22 14.79 1.10
CA CYS A 180 14.43 13.65 0.19
C CYS A 180 15.88 13.16 0.23
N CYS A 181 16.87 14.05 0.23
CA CYS A 181 18.28 13.67 0.35
C CYS A 181 18.59 12.95 1.66
N HIS A 182 18.06 13.44 2.79
CA HIS A 182 18.26 12.78 4.08
C HIS A 182 17.61 11.39 4.11
N ASP A 183 16.35 11.30 3.71
CA ASP A 183 15.61 10.04 3.67
C ASP A 183 16.26 9.05 2.70
N ALA A 184 16.81 9.52 1.57
CA ALA A 184 17.57 8.72 0.63
C ALA A 184 18.73 7.99 1.31
N THR A 185 19.56 8.71 2.05
CA THR A 185 20.68 8.10 2.77
C THR A 185 20.23 7.08 3.81
N LYS A 186 19.08 7.31 4.46
CA LYS A 186 18.53 6.38 5.44
C LYS A 186 18.05 5.09 4.79
N TRP A 187 17.15 5.16 3.81
CA TRP A 187 16.62 3.94 3.20
C TRP A 187 17.67 3.19 2.39
N GLU A 188 18.66 3.88 1.82
CA GLU A 188 19.78 3.23 1.12
C GLU A 188 20.58 2.38 2.09
N PHE A 189 20.90 2.93 3.27
CA PHE A 189 21.59 2.20 4.33
C PHE A 189 20.79 0.98 4.80
N ASP A 190 19.49 1.16 5.08
CA ASP A 190 18.64 0.09 5.60
C ASP A 190 18.40 -1.04 4.59
N LEU A 191 18.47 -0.73 3.29
CA LEU A 191 18.28 -1.67 2.16
C LEU A 191 19.60 -2.12 1.51
N SER A 192 20.73 -1.94 2.20
CA SER A 192 22.05 -2.38 1.75
C SER A 192 22.63 -3.46 2.66
N GLY A 193 23.50 -4.32 2.11
CA GLY A 193 24.15 -5.38 2.88
C GLY A 193 23.14 -6.37 3.48
N VAL A 194 22.07 -6.68 2.74
CA VAL A 194 21.02 -7.61 3.17
C VAL A 194 21.49 -9.03 2.85
N PRO A 195 21.82 -9.86 3.85
CA PRO A 195 22.32 -11.20 3.60
C PRO A 195 21.17 -12.10 3.11
N VAL A 196 21.38 -12.78 1.99
CA VAL A 196 20.45 -13.76 1.42
C VAL A 196 21.24 -14.97 0.91
N PRO A 197 20.86 -16.22 1.24
CA PRO A 197 21.57 -17.43 0.80
C PRO A 197 21.24 -17.79 -0.67
N LEU A 198 21.26 -16.81 -1.57
CA LEU A 198 21.00 -16.95 -3.00
C LEU A 198 22.19 -16.44 -3.80
N SER A 199 22.44 -17.05 -4.96
CA SER A 199 23.55 -16.67 -5.85
C SER A 199 23.12 -15.73 -7.00
N ARG A 200 21.84 -15.37 -7.08
CA ARG A 200 21.27 -14.54 -8.13
C ARG A 200 21.47 -13.05 -7.80
N THR A 201 21.57 -12.24 -8.85
CA THR A 201 21.65 -10.78 -8.72
C THR A 201 20.32 -10.19 -8.25
N LEU A 202 20.33 -8.97 -7.71
CA LEU A 202 19.12 -8.29 -7.28
C LEU A 202 18.13 -8.05 -8.43
N ASP A 203 18.63 -7.71 -9.62
CA ASP A 203 17.80 -7.50 -10.81
C ASP A 203 17.07 -8.79 -11.25
N GLU A 204 17.75 -9.94 -11.18
CA GLU A 204 17.16 -11.24 -11.45
C GLU A 204 16.14 -11.65 -10.39
N LEU A 205 16.44 -11.42 -9.11
CA LEU A 205 15.55 -11.75 -8.01
C LEU A 205 14.29 -10.89 -8.01
N THR A 206 14.39 -9.60 -8.34
CA THR A 206 13.23 -8.71 -8.41
C THR A 206 12.50 -8.78 -9.74
N SER A 207 13.10 -9.41 -10.76
CA SER A 207 12.62 -9.37 -12.15
C SER A 207 12.45 -7.93 -12.63
N SER A 208 13.51 -7.13 -12.49
CA SER A 208 13.45 -5.67 -12.61
C SER A 208 12.93 -5.18 -13.96
N THR A 209 13.15 -5.93 -15.04
CA THR A 209 12.57 -5.63 -16.37
C THR A 209 11.05 -5.78 -16.39
N THR A 210 10.52 -6.87 -15.84
CA THR A 210 9.07 -7.10 -15.72
C THR A 210 8.41 -6.01 -14.86
N LEU A 211 9.06 -5.61 -13.76
CA LEU A 211 8.55 -4.52 -12.92
C LEU A 211 8.59 -3.16 -13.64
N ALA A 212 9.66 -2.87 -14.39
CA ALA A 212 9.74 -1.64 -15.18
C ALA A 212 8.63 -1.59 -16.24
N GLU A 213 8.34 -2.72 -16.90
CA GLU A 213 7.19 -2.86 -17.80
C GLU A 213 5.87 -2.59 -17.07
N ALA A 214 5.67 -3.16 -15.87
CA ALA A 214 4.46 -2.98 -15.08
C ALA A 214 4.21 -1.52 -14.68
N VAL A 215 5.27 -0.78 -14.32
CA VAL A 215 5.17 0.62 -13.92
C VAL A 215 5.03 1.53 -15.15
N ALA A 216 5.61 1.17 -16.30
CA ALA A 216 5.54 1.94 -17.55
C ALA A 216 4.21 1.76 -18.29
N ALA A 217 3.64 0.56 -18.30
CA ALA A 217 2.44 0.26 -19.08
C ALA A 217 1.16 0.94 -18.58
N THR A 218 1.22 1.59 -17.42
CA THR A 218 0.08 2.27 -16.80
C THR A 218 0.17 3.78 -16.94
N GLU A 219 1.12 4.32 -17.71
CA GLU A 219 1.21 5.76 -17.93
C GLU A 219 0.21 6.20 -19.01
N LEU A 220 -0.62 7.19 -18.67
CA LEU A 220 -1.63 7.78 -19.57
C LEU A 220 -1.05 9.01 -20.28
N ASP A 221 -0.84 10.08 -19.51
CA ASP A 221 -0.11 11.29 -19.90
C ASP A 221 0.95 11.59 -18.83
N ALA A 222 2.16 11.94 -19.28
CA ALA A 222 3.31 12.32 -18.46
C ALA A 222 3.07 13.52 -17.52
N LYS A 223 1.98 14.29 -17.71
CA LYS A 223 1.59 15.41 -16.83
C LYS A 223 0.66 15.00 -15.69
N THR A 224 0.05 13.83 -15.77
CA THR A 224 -0.88 13.33 -14.74
C THR A 224 -0.15 12.61 -13.61
N LEU A 225 -0.77 12.58 -12.43
CA LEU A 225 -0.31 11.79 -11.28
C LEU A 225 -0.83 10.34 -11.29
N HIS A 226 -1.29 9.87 -12.45
CA HIS A 226 -1.85 8.52 -12.60
C HIS A 226 -0.78 7.44 -12.30
N GLY A 227 0.46 7.65 -12.76
CA GLY A 227 1.56 6.72 -12.48
C GLY A 227 1.83 6.56 -10.99
N GLU A 228 1.88 7.67 -10.25
CA GLU A 228 2.06 7.68 -8.80
C GLU A 228 0.89 7.04 -8.07
N PHE A 229 -0.35 7.30 -8.50
CA PHE A 229 -1.55 6.63 -7.99
C PHE A 229 -1.47 5.11 -8.18
N VAL A 230 -1.10 4.65 -9.38
CA VAL A 230 -0.97 3.22 -9.67
C VAL A 230 0.14 2.60 -8.84
N ALA A 231 1.30 3.25 -8.71
CA ALA A 231 2.42 2.75 -7.93
C ALA A 231 2.07 2.54 -6.45
N LEU A 232 1.30 3.47 -5.86
CA LEU A 232 0.82 3.37 -4.48
C LEU A 232 -0.28 2.30 -4.29
N HIS A 233 -0.75 1.67 -5.37
CA HIS A 233 -1.53 0.43 -5.33
C HIS A 233 -0.67 -0.82 -5.62
N GLN A 234 0.27 -0.73 -6.56
CA GLN A 234 1.18 -1.83 -6.89
C GLN A 234 2.04 -2.25 -5.69
N VAL A 235 2.53 -1.29 -4.90
CA VAL A 235 3.31 -1.58 -3.68
C VAL A 235 2.47 -2.39 -2.67
N PRO A 236 1.26 -1.97 -2.26
CA PRO A 236 0.38 -2.81 -1.45
C PRO A 236 0.04 -4.18 -2.04
N GLU A 237 -0.15 -4.29 -3.36
CA GLU A 237 -0.42 -5.58 -4.01
C GLU A 237 0.76 -6.55 -3.87
N ILE A 238 1.98 -6.08 -4.11
CA ILE A 238 3.22 -6.86 -3.92
C ILE A 238 3.34 -7.34 -2.47
N LEU A 239 3.20 -6.42 -1.51
CA LEU A 239 3.40 -6.71 -0.08
C LEU A 239 2.29 -7.61 0.48
N CYS A 240 1.04 -7.35 0.10
CA CYS A 240 -0.10 -8.13 0.56
C CYS A 240 -0.03 -9.57 0.08
N ALA A 241 0.45 -9.78 -1.15
CA ALA A 241 0.53 -11.12 -1.71
C ALA A 241 1.54 -11.99 -0.93
N GLU A 242 2.63 -11.42 -0.41
CA GLU A 242 3.57 -12.09 0.50
C GLU A 242 2.99 -12.23 1.93
N ALA A 243 2.33 -11.19 2.44
CA ALA A 243 1.70 -11.23 3.77
C ALA A 243 0.65 -12.35 3.87
N ASN A 244 -0.07 -12.62 2.77
CA ASN A 244 -0.99 -13.73 2.65
C ASN A 244 -0.30 -15.10 2.78
N ASP A 245 0.85 -15.30 2.12
CA ASP A 245 1.60 -16.55 2.23
C ASP A 245 2.04 -16.81 3.69
N HIS A 246 2.58 -15.78 4.35
CA HIS A 246 2.97 -15.89 5.76
C HIS A 246 1.75 -16.19 6.64
N LEU A 247 0.60 -15.55 6.40
CA LEU A 247 -0.61 -15.83 7.16
C LEU A 247 -1.09 -17.28 6.96
N GLU A 248 -1.02 -17.82 5.74
CA GLU A 248 -1.34 -19.22 5.49
C GLU A 248 -0.42 -20.18 6.26
N VAL A 249 0.89 -19.93 6.25
CA VAL A 249 1.85 -20.74 7.00
C VAL A 249 1.60 -20.61 8.50
N ALA A 250 1.32 -19.42 9.00
CA ALA A 250 0.97 -19.20 10.41
C ALA A 250 -0.27 -20.02 10.82
N VAL A 251 -1.31 -20.04 9.99
CA VAL A 251 -2.53 -20.83 10.23
C VAL A 251 -2.19 -22.33 10.32
N ARG A 252 -1.39 -22.87 9.39
CA ARG A 252 -0.95 -24.28 9.42
C ARG A 252 -0.10 -24.59 10.66
N ALA A 253 0.78 -23.68 11.04
CA ALA A 253 1.62 -23.81 12.23
C ALA A 253 0.80 -23.79 13.53
N ILE A 254 -0.23 -22.94 13.64
CA ILE A 254 -1.17 -22.94 14.78
C ILE A 254 -1.88 -24.29 14.90
N ARG A 255 -2.42 -24.81 13.80
CA ARG A 255 -3.12 -26.12 13.78
C ARG A 255 -2.22 -27.28 14.21
N SER A 256 -0.93 -27.17 13.90
CA SER A 256 0.08 -28.20 14.23
C SER A 256 0.82 -27.91 15.55
N SER A 257 0.39 -26.91 16.33
CA SER A 257 1.04 -26.45 17.56
C SER A 257 2.52 -26.07 17.41
N GLN A 258 2.95 -25.67 16.21
CA GLN A 258 4.29 -25.14 15.93
C GLN A 258 4.34 -23.64 16.26
N LEU A 259 4.18 -23.31 17.54
CA LEU A 259 3.87 -21.94 17.98
C LEU A 259 4.98 -20.93 17.68
N SER A 260 6.26 -21.32 17.77
CA SER A 260 7.38 -20.44 17.42
C SER A 260 7.30 -19.98 15.95
N GLN A 261 7.04 -20.93 15.04
CA GLN A 261 6.85 -20.64 13.63
C GLN A 261 5.61 -19.75 13.42
N ALA A 262 4.47 -20.09 14.04
CA ALA A 262 3.27 -19.25 13.96
C ALA A 262 3.53 -17.79 14.37
N VAL A 263 4.28 -17.56 15.46
CA VAL A 263 4.64 -16.21 15.92
C VAL A 263 5.50 -15.48 14.88
N ALA A 264 6.51 -16.14 14.32
CA ALA A 264 7.39 -15.54 13.32
C ALA A 264 6.61 -15.09 12.07
N HIS A 265 5.77 -15.96 11.51
CA HIS A 265 4.99 -15.60 10.32
C HIS A 265 3.88 -14.58 10.60
N LEU A 266 3.23 -14.59 11.78
CA LEU A 266 2.29 -13.52 12.15
C LEU A 266 2.99 -12.17 12.32
N SER A 267 4.20 -12.18 12.87
CA SER A 267 5.02 -10.97 12.99
C SER A 267 5.39 -10.43 11.62
N ALA A 268 5.88 -11.29 10.71
CA ALA A 268 6.20 -10.93 9.32
C ALA A 268 5.00 -10.34 8.59
N CYS A 269 3.83 -11.00 8.68
CA CYS A 269 2.58 -10.51 8.11
C CYS A 269 2.24 -9.11 8.65
N THR A 270 2.26 -8.93 9.96
CA THR A 270 1.96 -7.64 10.61
C THR A 270 2.93 -6.54 10.16
N THR A 271 4.22 -6.83 10.10
CA THR A 271 5.25 -5.86 9.71
C THR A 271 5.09 -5.41 8.25
N LEU A 272 4.72 -6.31 7.33
CA LEU A 272 4.49 -5.96 5.92
C LEU A 272 3.32 -4.97 5.71
N LEU A 273 2.39 -4.88 6.65
CA LEU A 273 1.26 -3.94 6.56
C LEU A 273 1.67 -2.48 6.82
N ASP A 274 2.77 -2.21 7.53
CA ASP A 274 3.21 -0.84 7.84
C ASP A 274 3.48 0.00 6.57
N PRO A 275 4.31 -0.44 5.60
CA PRO A 275 4.47 0.27 4.33
C PRO A 275 3.18 0.31 3.49
N MET A 276 2.26 -0.66 3.62
CA MET A 276 0.96 -0.58 2.95
C MET A 276 0.09 0.56 3.49
N VAL A 277 0.12 0.77 4.81
CA VAL A 277 -0.55 1.90 5.49
C VAL A 277 0.07 3.22 5.04
N GLU A 278 1.40 3.29 4.96
CA GLU A 278 2.10 4.49 4.51
C GLU A 278 1.74 4.86 3.06
N ALA A 279 1.62 3.87 2.16
CA ALA A 279 1.20 4.12 0.79
C ALA A 279 -0.21 4.77 0.72
N GLN A 280 -1.13 4.36 1.59
CA GLN A 280 -2.46 4.99 1.69
C GLN A 280 -2.38 6.42 2.23
N ARG A 281 -1.51 6.69 3.22
CA ARG A 281 -1.30 8.05 3.74
C ARG A 281 -0.76 8.99 2.68
N VAL A 282 0.22 8.55 1.90
CA VAL A 282 0.77 9.35 0.79
C VAL A 282 -0.34 9.74 -0.20
N MET A 283 -1.19 8.79 -0.60
CA MET A 283 -2.34 9.11 -1.46
C MET A 283 -3.33 10.07 -0.77
N ALA A 284 -3.66 9.83 0.49
CA ALA A 284 -4.62 10.63 1.24
C ALA A 284 -4.16 12.10 1.41
N GLU A 285 -2.86 12.29 1.63
CA GLU A 285 -2.24 13.60 1.85
C GLU A 285 -2.06 14.37 0.53
N LEU A 286 -1.72 13.69 -0.58
CA LEU A 286 -1.19 14.35 -1.77
C LEU A 286 -2.07 14.30 -3.01
N LEU A 287 -3.06 13.39 -3.08
CA LEU A 287 -3.95 13.30 -4.22
C LEU A 287 -5.15 14.24 -4.05
N ALA A 288 -5.14 15.35 -4.77
CA ALA A 288 -6.24 16.30 -4.75
C ALA A 288 -7.43 15.81 -5.58
N THR A 289 -8.63 16.24 -5.20
CA THR A 289 -9.90 15.88 -5.87
C THR A 289 -9.85 16.12 -7.38
N GLY A 290 -9.40 17.30 -7.81
CA GLY A 290 -9.33 17.65 -9.23
C GLY A 290 -8.30 16.81 -10.01
N GLU A 291 -7.20 16.40 -9.37
CA GLU A 291 -6.19 15.55 -9.99
C GLU A 291 -6.71 14.14 -10.19
N TYR A 292 -7.37 13.59 -9.16
CA TYR A 292 -8.00 12.28 -9.24
C TYR A 292 -9.03 12.23 -10.37
N HIS A 293 -9.97 13.18 -10.43
CA HIS A 293 -10.95 13.22 -11.51
C HIS A 293 -10.32 13.51 -12.88
N GLY A 294 -9.18 14.21 -12.90
CA GLY A 294 -8.42 14.47 -14.12
C GLY A 294 -8.00 13.20 -14.88
N PHE A 295 -7.80 12.07 -14.22
CA PHE A 295 -7.52 10.78 -14.86
C PHE A 295 -8.54 9.68 -14.54
N ARG A 296 -9.63 10.01 -13.83
CA ARG A 296 -10.57 9.01 -13.32
C ARG A 296 -11.27 8.22 -14.41
N GLU A 297 -11.63 8.87 -15.52
CA GLU A 297 -12.30 8.20 -16.63
C GLU A 297 -11.47 7.02 -17.16
N ASN A 298 -10.15 7.17 -17.17
CA ASN A 298 -9.21 6.13 -17.58
C ASN A 298 -9.08 4.96 -16.60
N LEU A 299 -9.56 5.10 -15.36
CA LEU A 299 -9.64 3.98 -14.41
C LEU A 299 -10.74 2.98 -14.82
N GLY A 300 -11.71 3.41 -15.64
CA GLY A 300 -12.82 2.56 -16.09
C GLY A 300 -13.63 1.98 -14.92
N PRO A 301 -14.16 0.74 -15.03
CA PRO A 301 -14.85 0.06 -13.93
C PRO A 301 -13.88 -0.56 -12.91
N ALA A 302 -12.57 -0.30 -13.00
CA ALA A 302 -11.61 -0.83 -12.05
C ALA A 302 -11.93 -0.32 -10.64
N SER A 303 -11.79 -1.21 -9.66
CA SER A 303 -12.06 -0.88 -8.26
C SER A 303 -11.23 -1.79 -7.38
N GLY A 304 -10.76 -1.27 -6.26
CA GLY A 304 -10.09 -2.07 -5.21
C GLY A 304 -10.95 -3.24 -4.71
N THR A 305 -12.26 -3.20 -4.98
CA THR A 305 -13.15 -4.36 -4.77
C THR A 305 -12.86 -5.57 -5.66
N HIS A 306 -11.94 -5.46 -6.62
CA HIS A 306 -11.55 -6.54 -7.52
C HIS A 306 -10.11 -7.02 -7.26
N SER A 307 -9.42 -6.46 -6.25
CA SER A 307 -8.12 -6.98 -5.82
C SER A 307 -8.27 -8.40 -5.26
N LEU A 308 -7.57 -9.35 -5.88
CA LEU A 308 -7.54 -10.73 -5.41
C LEU A 308 -6.73 -10.85 -4.10
N ALA A 309 -5.52 -10.29 -4.07
CA ALA A 309 -4.64 -10.40 -2.90
C ALA A 309 -5.20 -9.64 -1.69
N ILE A 310 -5.59 -8.37 -1.87
CA ILE A 310 -6.01 -7.50 -0.75
C ILE A 310 -7.44 -7.84 -0.33
N LYS A 311 -8.40 -7.77 -1.25
CA LYS A 311 -9.81 -7.94 -0.85
C LYS A 311 -10.19 -9.40 -0.62
N GLN A 312 -9.92 -10.28 -1.59
CA GLN A 312 -10.44 -11.64 -1.53
C GLN A 312 -9.61 -12.50 -0.57
N HIS A 313 -8.29 -12.55 -0.73
CA HIS A 313 -7.43 -13.37 0.11
C HIS A 313 -7.26 -12.76 1.50
N MET A 314 -6.65 -11.57 1.61
CA MET A 314 -6.32 -10.99 2.91
C MET A 314 -7.60 -10.67 3.70
N PHE A 315 -8.49 -9.84 3.17
CA PHE A 315 -9.58 -9.27 3.97
C PHE A 315 -10.86 -10.10 4.07
N LYS A 316 -11.03 -11.15 3.27
CA LYS A 316 -12.25 -11.97 3.27
C LYS A 316 -11.96 -13.40 3.67
N ASP A 317 -11.18 -14.13 2.87
CA ASP A 317 -11.05 -15.58 3.05
C ASP A 317 -10.04 -15.93 4.15
N LEU A 318 -8.78 -15.48 4.03
CA LEU A 318 -7.72 -15.80 4.99
C LEU A 318 -7.95 -15.17 6.36
N PHE A 319 -8.39 -13.90 6.41
CA PHE A 319 -8.70 -13.27 7.69
C PHE A 319 -9.79 -14.04 8.44
N LYS A 320 -10.87 -14.45 7.77
CA LYS A 320 -11.93 -15.25 8.40
C LYS A 320 -11.40 -16.61 8.87
N HIS A 321 -10.70 -17.35 8.01
CA HIS A 321 -10.15 -18.65 8.36
C HIS A 321 -9.19 -18.57 9.55
N PHE A 322 -8.29 -17.56 9.55
CA PHE A 322 -7.36 -17.33 10.65
C PHE A 322 -8.06 -17.17 12.00
N TRP A 323 -9.09 -16.31 12.10
CA TRP A 323 -9.79 -16.12 13.37
C TRP A 323 -10.59 -17.35 13.80
N THR A 324 -11.17 -18.09 12.86
CA THR A 324 -11.86 -19.35 13.15
C THR A 324 -10.90 -20.42 13.66
N ASP A 325 -9.73 -20.58 13.04
CA ASP A 325 -8.72 -21.54 13.48
C ASP A 325 -8.10 -21.15 14.82
N LEU A 326 -7.84 -19.86 15.05
CA LEU A 326 -7.36 -19.36 16.33
C LEU A 326 -8.37 -19.61 17.45
N GLU A 327 -9.67 -19.41 17.20
CA GLU A 327 -10.73 -19.73 18.16
C GLU A 327 -10.74 -21.23 18.48
N SER A 328 -10.67 -22.08 17.44
CA SER A 328 -10.64 -23.54 17.61
C SER A 328 -9.44 -24.01 18.42
N TRP A 329 -8.26 -23.45 18.13
CA TRP A 329 -7.02 -23.77 18.86
C TRP A 329 -7.12 -23.37 20.34
N LEU A 330 -7.63 -22.17 20.65
CA LEU A 330 -7.87 -21.74 22.02
C LEU A 330 -8.83 -22.68 22.76
N ARG A 331 -9.94 -23.07 22.12
CA ARG A 331 -10.93 -24.00 22.71
C ARG A 331 -10.37 -25.39 22.99
N SER A 332 -9.36 -25.84 22.26
CA SER A 332 -8.74 -27.14 22.51
C SER A 332 -7.98 -27.24 23.84
N PHE A 333 -7.76 -26.13 24.55
CA PHE A 333 -7.08 -26.14 25.85
C PHE A 333 -7.96 -26.62 27.01
N GLY A 334 -9.26 -26.87 26.76
CA GLY A 334 -10.15 -27.55 27.69
C GLY A 334 -10.76 -26.68 28.80
N ASP A 335 -10.54 -25.37 28.79
CA ASP A 335 -11.23 -24.48 29.73
C ASP A 335 -12.73 -24.35 29.39
N PRO A 336 -13.62 -24.15 30.38
CA PRO A 336 -15.06 -24.02 30.14
C PRO A 336 -15.43 -22.88 29.20
N THR A 337 -14.66 -21.79 29.20
CA THR A 337 -14.92 -20.60 28.39
C THR A 337 -13.65 -20.04 27.73
N LEU A 338 -13.83 -19.31 26.62
CA LEU A 338 -12.73 -18.57 25.96
C LEU A 338 -12.11 -17.50 26.87
N ASP A 339 -12.91 -16.87 27.73
CA ASP A 339 -12.47 -15.84 28.68
C ASP A 339 -11.54 -16.43 29.74
N GLU A 340 -11.87 -17.61 30.29
CA GLU A 340 -10.94 -18.35 31.16
C GLU A 340 -9.70 -18.81 30.43
N THR A 341 -9.84 -19.29 29.18
CA THR A 341 -8.71 -19.69 28.34
C THR A 341 -7.70 -18.56 28.16
N LEU A 342 -8.17 -17.39 27.68
CA LEU A 342 -7.31 -16.24 27.42
C LEU A 342 -6.72 -15.68 28.72
N ARG A 343 -7.49 -15.64 29.81
CA ARG A 343 -6.98 -15.23 31.12
C ARG A 343 -5.84 -16.13 31.58
N ARG A 344 -5.98 -17.45 31.42
CA ARG A 344 -4.94 -18.42 31.77
C ARG A 344 -3.68 -18.25 30.91
N VAL A 345 -3.85 -18.12 29.59
CA VAL A 345 -2.74 -17.83 28.66
C VAL A 345 -2.01 -16.55 29.05
N ASP A 346 -2.73 -15.48 29.36
CA ASP A 346 -2.15 -14.19 29.71
C ASP A 346 -1.49 -14.20 31.10
N ALA A 347 -2.09 -14.87 32.10
CA ALA A 347 -1.50 -15.00 33.43
C ALA A 347 -0.22 -15.83 33.42
N GLY A 348 -0.20 -16.93 32.65
CA GLY A 348 0.93 -17.85 32.59
C GLY A 348 2.03 -17.49 31.60
N ARG A 349 1.98 -16.31 30.96
CA ARG A 349 2.91 -15.91 29.89
C ARG A 349 4.39 -15.91 30.29
N HIS A 350 4.70 -15.93 31.58
CA HIS A 350 6.07 -15.96 32.11
C HIS A 350 6.43 -17.28 32.80
N ASP A 351 5.53 -18.26 32.81
CA ASP A 351 5.72 -19.52 33.54
C ASP A 351 6.63 -20.50 32.80
N SER A 352 6.59 -20.50 31.46
CA SER A 352 7.36 -21.39 30.59
C SER A 352 7.53 -20.80 29.19
N SER A 353 8.45 -21.36 28.39
CA SER A 353 8.60 -21.00 26.98
C SER A 353 7.35 -21.32 26.16
N GLU A 354 6.67 -22.42 26.45
CA GLU A 354 5.44 -22.80 25.73
C GLU A 354 4.30 -21.82 26.02
N THR A 355 4.07 -21.47 27.29
CA THR A 355 3.03 -20.50 27.66
C THR A 355 3.33 -19.10 27.14
N TRP A 356 4.61 -18.70 27.11
CA TRP A 356 5.05 -17.49 26.42
C TRP A 356 4.66 -17.52 24.94
N LEU A 357 4.97 -18.61 24.21
CA LEU A 357 4.63 -18.74 22.80
C LEU A 357 3.11 -18.72 22.56
N ARG A 358 2.31 -19.36 23.42
CA ARG A 358 0.84 -19.28 23.34
C ARG A 358 0.37 -17.83 23.48
N HIS A 359 0.90 -17.11 24.46
CA HIS A 359 0.60 -15.69 24.63
C HIS A 359 1.05 -14.86 23.42
N SER A 360 2.24 -15.13 22.88
CA SER A 360 2.77 -14.43 21.71
C SER A 360 1.92 -14.63 20.46
N VAL A 361 1.40 -15.85 20.19
CA VAL A 361 0.47 -16.10 19.07
C VAL A 361 -0.76 -15.21 19.20
N VAL A 362 -1.40 -15.20 20.37
CA VAL A 362 -2.58 -14.36 20.63
C VAL A 362 -2.22 -12.88 20.52
N HIS A 363 -1.09 -12.45 21.08
CA HIS A 363 -0.65 -11.06 21.00
C HIS A 363 -0.42 -10.60 19.55
N GLN A 364 0.27 -11.41 18.74
CA GLN A 364 0.50 -11.10 17.33
C GLN A 364 -0.79 -11.11 16.51
N ALA A 365 -1.76 -11.97 16.82
CA ALA A 365 -3.09 -11.93 16.21
C ALA A 365 -3.79 -10.57 16.40
N PHE A 366 -3.71 -10.00 17.62
CA PHE A 366 -4.26 -8.68 17.91
C PHE A 366 -3.49 -7.55 17.21
N ARG A 367 -2.16 -7.65 17.13
CA ARG A 367 -1.35 -6.69 16.37
C ARG A 367 -1.70 -6.72 14.87
N LEU A 368 -1.87 -7.90 14.30
CA LEU A 368 -2.31 -8.07 12.91
C LEU A 368 -3.70 -7.47 12.68
N HIS A 369 -4.66 -7.69 13.60
CA HIS A 369 -5.96 -7.01 13.53
C HIS A 369 -5.82 -5.49 13.56
N SER A 370 -5.01 -4.95 14.47
CA SER A 370 -4.77 -3.51 14.58
C SER A 370 -4.17 -2.94 13.29
N ALA A 371 -3.22 -3.63 12.68
CA ALA A 371 -2.61 -3.22 11.41
C ALA A 371 -3.64 -3.24 10.26
N HIS A 372 -4.50 -4.27 10.19
CA HIS A 372 -5.62 -4.29 9.24
C HIS A 372 -6.61 -3.14 9.46
N GLN A 373 -6.92 -2.80 10.72
CA GLN A 373 -7.81 -1.66 11.02
C GLN A 373 -7.16 -0.34 10.63
N GLN A 374 -5.85 -0.17 10.88
CA GLN A 374 -5.12 1.02 10.45
C GLN A 374 -5.17 1.19 8.94
N TRP A 375 -4.92 0.12 8.17
CA TRP A 375 -5.00 0.19 6.70
C TRP A 375 -6.39 0.60 6.23
N ARG A 376 -7.45 -0.01 6.80
CA ARG A 376 -8.85 0.34 6.45
C ARG A 376 -9.19 1.78 6.81
N HIS A 377 -8.63 2.28 7.92
CA HIS A 377 -8.78 3.66 8.34
C HIS A 377 -8.11 4.62 7.36
N GLU A 378 -6.86 4.39 6.99
CA GLU A 378 -6.16 5.26 6.03
C GLU A 378 -6.82 5.20 4.64
N HIS A 379 -7.23 4.01 4.19
CA HIS A 379 -7.92 3.83 2.92
C HIS A 379 -9.27 4.58 2.85
N LEU A 380 -9.89 4.95 3.98
CA LEU A 380 -11.11 5.78 3.99
C LEU A 380 -10.85 7.21 3.53
N HIS A 381 -9.63 7.74 3.68
CA HIS A 381 -9.36 9.14 3.36
C HIS A 381 -9.52 9.42 1.87
N MET A 382 -9.05 8.55 0.97
CA MET A 382 -9.17 8.79 -0.47
C MET A 382 -10.62 8.98 -0.94
N PRO A 383 -11.58 8.05 -0.70
CA PRO A 383 -12.96 8.26 -1.12
C PRO A 383 -13.61 9.45 -0.40
N ARG A 384 -13.22 9.76 0.85
CA ARG A 384 -13.70 10.95 1.56
C ARG A 384 -13.22 12.24 0.88
N ASN A 385 -11.93 12.34 0.58
CA ASN A 385 -11.27 13.54 0.04
C ASN A 385 -11.60 13.74 -1.45
N CYS A 386 -11.75 12.67 -2.23
CA CYS A 386 -11.91 12.74 -3.67
C CYS A 386 -13.36 12.61 -4.17
N LEU A 387 -14.27 12.01 -3.38
CA LEU A 387 -15.67 11.82 -3.79
C LEU A 387 -16.66 12.61 -2.93
N GLY A 388 -16.33 12.87 -1.66
CA GLY A 388 -17.23 13.49 -0.71
C GLY A 388 -18.48 12.64 -0.40
N SER A 389 -19.52 13.28 0.14
CA SER A 389 -20.80 12.66 0.51
C SER A 389 -21.98 13.22 -0.32
N GLY A 390 -23.22 12.90 0.09
CA GLY A 390 -24.42 13.48 -0.52
C GLY A 390 -24.83 12.83 -1.84
N GLY A 391 -24.59 11.53 -1.99
CA GLY A 391 -25.03 10.75 -3.15
C GLY A 391 -24.04 10.64 -4.30
N THR A 392 -22.81 11.14 -4.14
CA THR A 392 -21.75 10.91 -5.13
C THR A 392 -21.49 9.41 -5.29
N LYS A 393 -21.70 8.90 -6.51
CA LYS A 393 -21.43 7.50 -6.86
C LYS A 393 -19.94 7.17 -6.85
N SER A 394 -19.61 5.97 -6.38
CA SER A 394 -18.27 5.38 -6.52
C SER A 394 -17.99 4.96 -7.97
N MET A 395 -16.75 4.55 -8.29
CA MET A 395 -16.38 4.02 -9.62
C MET A 395 -17.20 2.80 -10.07
N ILE A 396 -17.77 2.05 -9.12
CA ILE A 396 -18.65 0.91 -9.41
C ILE A 396 -20.14 1.27 -9.28
N GLY A 397 -20.46 2.57 -9.23
CA GLY A 397 -21.84 3.04 -9.15
C GLY A 397 -22.52 2.83 -7.78
N VAL A 398 -21.76 2.49 -6.73
CA VAL A 398 -22.33 2.36 -5.37
C VAL A 398 -22.72 3.76 -4.86
N PRO A 399 -23.96 3.95 -4.38
CA PRO A 399 -24.37 5.20 -3.74
C PRO A 399 -23.55 5.43 -2.47
N ASP A 400 -22.92 6.60 -2.37
CA ASP A 400 -22.13 7.04 -1.21
C ASP A 400 -20.90 6.15 -0.93
N GLY A 401 -19.82 6.42 -1.68
CA GLY A 401 -18.54 5.71 -1.58
C GLY A 401 -18.00 5.58 -0.15
N PRO A 402 -17.93 6.67 0.65
CA PRO A 402 -17.54 6.60 2.05
C PRO A 402 -18.38 5.62 2.89
N GLN A 403 -19.70 5.63 2.73
CA GLN A 403 -20.58 4.73 3.48
C GLN A 403 -20.31 3.25 3.18
N ALA A 404 -19.93 2.91 1.95
CA ALA A 404 -19.56 1.56 1.58
C ALA A 404 -18.29 1.08 2.32
N VAL A 405 -17.28 1.95 2.45
CA VAL A 405 -16.03 1.60 3.13
C VAL A 405 -16.25 1.51 4.66
N TYR A 406 -17.11 2.35 5.25
CA TYR A 406 -17.54 2.19 6.65
C TYR A 406 -18.20 0.83 6.89
N LYS A 407 -19.14 0.42 6.02
CA LYS A 407 -19.77 -0.90 6.09
C LYS A 407 -18.76 -2.04 5.99
N MET A 408 -17.74 -1.90 5.13
CA MET A 408 -16.67 -2.89 5.00
C MET A 408 -15.85 -3.04 6.29
N ARG A 409 -15.52 -1.91 6.96
CA ARG A 409 -14.85 -1.92 8.26
C ARG A 409 -15.71 -2.61 9.32
N ASP A 410 -16.98 -2.21 9.42
CA ASP A 410 -17.88 -2.70 10.45
C ASP A 410 -18.19 -4.20 10.25
N ALA A 411 -18.34 -4.65 9.01
CA ALA A 411 -18.51 -6.06 8.67
C ALA A 411 -17.29 -6.92 9.05
N ALA A 412 -16.06 -6.38 8.91
CA ALA A 412 -14.85 -7.07 9.35
C ALA A 412 -14.82 -7.26 10.88
N ASN A 413 -15.26 -6.26 11.64
CA ASN A 413 -15.32 -6.32 13.11
C ASN A 413 -16.51 -7.15 13.64
N ALA A 414 -17.52 -7.40 12.80
CA ALA A 414 -18.67 -8.23 13.13
C ALA A 414 -18.40 -9.74 12.98
N GLN A 415 -17.21 -10.15 12.54
CA GLN A 415 -16.88 -11.58 12.42
C GLN A 415 -16.96 -12.29 13.78
N ARG A 416 -17.71 -13.39 13.83
CA ARG A 416 -18.05 -14.10 15.07
C ARG A 416 -16.81 -14.49 15.89
N SER A 417 -15.84 -15.16 15.27
CA SER A 417 -14.65 -15.68 15.97
C SER A 417 -13.74 -14.56 16.48
N LEU A 418 -13.47 -13.56 15.63
CA LEU A 418 -12.75 -12.34 16.01
C LEU A 418 -13.42 -11.68 17.23
N ARG A 419 -14.74 -11.43 17.14
CA ARG A 419 -15.49 -10.77 18.21
C ARG A 419 -15.49 -11.58 19.51
N ALA A 420 -15.64 -12.90 19.42
CA ALA A 420 -15.61 -13.80 20.58
C ALA A 420 -14.24 -13.74 21.31
N ILE A 421 -13.14 -13.77 20.56
CA ILE A 421 -11.77 -13.70 21.11
C ILE A 421 -11.50 -12.31 21.72
N HIS A 422 -11.86 -11.23 21.02
CA HIS A 422 -11.70 -9.87 21.56
C HIS A 422 -12.54 -9.64 22.83
N GLN A 423 -13.80 -10.11 22.84
CA GLN A 423 -14.66 -10.03 24.01
C GLN A 423 -14.09 -10.82 25.20
N ALA A 424 -13.54 -12.01 24.95
CA ALA A 424 -12.87 -12.81 25.97
C ALA A 424 -11.61 -12.13 26.54
N ARG A 425 -10.98 -11.22 25.78
CA ARG A 425 -9.90 -10.35 26.27
C ARG A 425 -10.36 -8.97 26.76
N ARG A 426 -11.67 -8.77 26.89
CA ARG A 426 -12.32 -7.50 27.29
C ARG A 426 -11.99 -6.31 26.38
N VAL A 427 -11.69 -6.58 25.10
CA VAL A 427 -11.50 -5.55 24.07
C VAL A 427 -12.83 -5.37 23.32
N ASN A 428 -13.36 -4.15 23.33
CA ASN A 428 -14.58 -3.84 22.59
C ASN A 428 -14.25 -3.47 21.14
N LEU A 429 -14.80 -4.24 20.19
CA LEU A 429 -14.72 -3.96 18.76
C LEU A 429 -15.90 -3.15 18.22
N SER A 430 -16.89 -2.86 19.06
CA SER A 430 -18.04 -2.08 18.65
C SER A 430 -17.60 -0.65 18.31
N PRO A 431 -18.18 -0.03 17.27
CA PRO A 431 -17.96 1.38 16.99
C PRO A 431 -18.22 2.20 18.26
N VAL A 432 -17.36 3.18 18.54
CA VAL A 432 -17.58 4.10 19.67
C VAL A 432 -18.57 5.20 19.28
N SER A 433 -19.71 4.80 18.70
CA SER A 433 -20.76 5.70 18.19
C SER A 433 -21.37 6.58 19.29
N ASP A 434 -21.25 6.15 20.54
CA ASP A 434 -21.73 6.88 21.71
C ASP A 434 -20.69 7.78 22.38
N SER A 435 -19.45 7.81 21.88
CA SER A 435 -18.49 8.79 22.42
C SER A 435 -18.89 10.22 22.05
N PRO A 436 -18.72 11.19 22.96
CA PRO A 436 -18.96 12.60 22.66
C PRO A 436 -18.23 13.08 21.40
N LEU A 437 -16.99 12.63 21.19
CA LEU A 437 -16.21 12.97 19.99
C LEU A 437 -16.80 12.37 18.72
N ALA A 438 -17.17 11.09 18.72
CA ALA A 438 -17.79 10.48 17.53
C ALA A 438 -19.12 11.14 17.19
N ARG A 439 -19.93 11.48 18.20
CA ARG A 439 -21.19 12.23 17.99
C ARG A 439 -20.94 13.62 17.42
N PHE A 440 -19.95 14.35 17.96
CA PHE A 440 -19.59 15.68 17.46
C PHE A 440 -19.10 15.63 16.00
N VAL A 441 -18.23 14.68 15.65
CA VAL A 441 -17.72 14.55 14.27
C VAL A 441 -18.81 14.06 13.32
N ALA A 442 -19.65 13.13 13.74
CA ALA A 442 -20.76 12.61 12.93
C ALA A 442 -21.98 13.54 12.87
N ASP A 443 -21.99 14.65 13.61
CA ASP A 443 -23.05 15.65 13.53
C ASP A 443 -23.10 16.23 12.10
N PRO A 444 -24.27 16.27 11.45
CA PRO A 444 -24.41 16.86 10.11
C PRO A 444 -23.97 18.34 10.01
N SER A 445 -23.90 19.05 11.15
CA SER A 445 -23.40 20.43 11.26
C SER A 445 -21.90 20.53 11.58
N SER A 446 -21.20 19.40 11.67
CA SER A 446 -19.75 19.41 11.89
C SER A 446 -19.03 19.94 10.65
N VAL A 447 -17.90 20.61 10.85
CA VAL A 447 -17.05 21.11 9.76
C VAL A 447 -16.65 19.98 8.80
N ASP A 448 -16.39 18.79 9.34
CA ASP A 448 -16.06 17.61 8.52
C ASP A 448 -17.23 17.20 7.62
N ALA A 449 -18.45 17.13 8.16
CA ALA A 449 -19.65 16.80 7.40
C ALA A 449 -19.96 17.85 6.31
N GLU A 450 -19.79 19.13 6.63
CA GLU A 450 -19.95 20.23 5.66
C GLU A 450 -18.92 20.17 4.53
N ILE A 451 -17.63 19.97 4.86
CA ILE A 451 -16.58 19.82 3.83
C ILE A 451 -16.87 18.59 2.96
N MET A 452 -17.22 17.45 3.54
CA MET A 452 -17.56 16.25 2.77
C MET A 452 -18.74 16.50 1.82
N LYS A 453 -19.76 17.23 2.27
CA LYS A 453 -20.91 17.59 1.45
C LYS A 453 -20.48 18.51 0.29
N LEU A 454 -19.68 19.54 0.56
CA LEU A 454 -19.15 20.47 -0.44
C LEU A 454 -18.29 19.74 -1.48
N VAL A 455 -17.41 18.83 -1.07
CA VAL A 455 -16.62 17.99 -1.99
C VAL A 455 -17.53 17.15 -2.88
N GLY A 456 -18.61 16.60 -2.31
CA GLY A 456 -19.59 15.83 -3.08
C GLY A 456 -20.36 16.69 -4.08
N GLU A 457 -20.79 17.88 -3.68
CA GLU A 457 -21.45 18.86 -4.56
C GLU A 457 -20.52 19.28 -5.70
N ALA A 458 -19.29 19.69 -5.39
CA ALA A 458 -18.27 19.99 -6.38
C ALA A 458 -18.01 18.81 -7.31
N THR A 459 -17.95 17.58 -6.78
CA THR A 459 -17.76 16.39 -7.61
C THR A 459 -18.90 16.21 -8.62
N ARG A 460 -20.15 16.44 -8.20
CA ARG A 460 -21.32 16.31 -9.09
C ARG A 460 -21.42 17.45 -10.10
N GLU A 461 -21.06 18.66 -9.69
CA GLU A 461 -21.12 19.86 -10.54
C GLU A 461 -20.02 19.86 -11.61
N TYR A 462 -18.76 19.65 -11.20
CA TYR A 462 -17.61 19.76 -12.10
C TYR A 462 -17.30 18.46 -12.85
N PHE A 463 -17.80 17.31 -12.39
CA PHE A 463 -17.57 16.00 -13.01
C PHE A 463 -18.88 15.22 -13.19
N PRO A 464 -19.84 15.71 -13.99
CA PRO A 464 -21.18 15.10 -14.13
C PRO A 464 -21.14 13.65 -14.64
N HIS A 465 -20.14 13.28 -15.44
CA HIS A 465 -19.91 11.92 -15.93
C HIS A 465 -19.81 10.88 -14.79
N VAL A 466 -19.39 11.30 -13.58
CA VAL A 466 -19.34 10.47 -12.38
C VAL A 466 -20.73 9.96 -11.99
N GLN A 467 -21.77 10.78 -12.20
CA GLN A 467 -23.14 10.43 -11.85
C GLN A 467 -23.83 9.58 -12.92
N GLU A 468 -23.35 9.67 -14.16
CA GLU A 468 -23.86 8.92 -15.31
C GLU A 468 -23.41 7.45 -15.29
N GLN A 469 -22.38 7.11 -14.49
CA GLN A 469 -21.99 5.72 -14.28
C GLN A 469 -23.14 4.91 -13.67
N SER A 470 -23.66 3.97 -14.47
CA SER A 470 -24.50 2.88 -14.00
C SER A 470 -23.62 1.80 -13.35
N TYR A 471 -24.21 1.01 -12.45
CA TYR A 471 -23.52 -0.16 -11.89
C TYR A 471 -23.09 -1.07 -13.04
N LYS A 472 -21.79 -1.17 -13.28
CA LYS A 472 -21.22 -2.10 -14.25
C LYS A 472 -20.80 -3.36 -13.50
N PRO A 473 -21.54 -4.48 -13.63
CA PRO A 473 -21.10 -5.74 -13.04
C PRO A 473 -19.74 -6.12 -13.62
N PHE A 474 -18.84 -6.57 -12.76
CA PHE A 474 -17.51 -6.98 -13.15
C PHE A 474 -17.56 -8.25 -14.01
N HIS A 475 -16.88 -8.23 -15.15
CA HIS A 475 -16.65 -9.39 -15.99
C HIS A 475 -15.15 -9.73 -15.94
N SER A 476 -14.78 -10.84 -15.28
CA SER A 476 -13.43 -11.39 -15.35
C SER A 476 -13.40 -12.63 -16.22
N GLY A 477 -12.41 -12.71 -17.11
CA GLY A 477 -12.08 -13.93 -17.84
C GLY A 477 -11.28 -14.94 -17.01
N ALA A 478 -10.76 -14.57 -15.84
CA ALA A 478 -9.94 -15.47 -15.00
C ALA A 478 -10.84 -16.48 -14.27
N ALA A 479 -10.54 -17.77 -14.44
CA ALA A 479 -11.33 -18.86 -13.85
C ALA A 479 -11.39 -18.78 -12.32
N GLU A 480 -10.31 -18.33 -11.68
CA GLU A 480 -10.17 -18.15 -10.24
C GLU A 480 -11.10 -17.08 -9.65
N ARG A 481 -11.76 -16.28 -10.50
CA ARG A 481 -12.61 -15.15 -10.13
C ARG A 481 -14.09 -15.35 -10.44
N LYS A 482 -14.47 -16.54 -10.91
CA LYS A 482 -15.88 -16.96 -10.94
C LYS A 482 -16.25 -17.45 -9.53
N PRO A 483 -17.27 -16.85 -8.89
CA PRO A 483 -17.64 -17.18 -7.51
C PRO A 483 -18.08 -18.63 -7.31
#